data_AF-A0A7V4WXX8-F1
#
_entry.id   AF-A0A7V4WXX8-F1
#
_cell.length_a   1.000
_cell.length_b   1.000
_cell.length_c   1.000
_cell.angle_alpha   90.00
_cell.angle_beta   90.00
_cell.angle_gamma   90.00
#
_symmetry.space_group_name_H-M   'P 1'
#
loop_
_entity.id
_entity.type
_entity.pdbx_description
1 polymer ?
#
loop_
_entity_poly.entity_id
_entity_poly.type
_entity_poly.pdbx_seq_one_letter_code
_entity_poly.pdbx_strand_id
1 'polypeptide(L)'
;MNNDFTLNQKFIDTHCHLEMDEFNPDREIVIQRAIEAGIEAIITIGSDMKGNKGALEISQKYDFIYCSVGIHPHDAKDFNEEIYNQIKDMAIRHKIHNLSPENRKNKVVAIGEIGLDYHYDNSPRDIQRKVFLKQLLLAKEINLPVVIHSREAKSDTLSIMKESGVTNGVLHCFSGDIDMAEKAMAMGFHISIAGPVTFKNAKKLHEVARIIPDDFLLIETDAPYLTPEPYRGRRNEPAFILQTAKKIAELRDLHIEDVARITTLNAKRLFNIGEISSKAEIAYKIRDSLYLNITNRCTNRCSFCIRFISDYVKGHNLRLAYEPSEEELKAAIGNPRNYKEIVFCGYGEPTIRLDLIKSLSSWIKQHRGMVRINTNGHGNIIHKRNILPELKGLVDSLSISLNAHNEETYNRICKPAYKNAYNEVLNFIKEAKKIIPDVSVTVVTAEGVDIEKCRKIADNLGVGFRLRKLDVVG
;
A
#
# COMPACT_ATOMS: atom_id res chain seq x y z
N MET A 1 -7.70 21.24 -25.73
CA MET A 1 -7.01 21.23 -24.42
C MET A 1 -6.19 19.97 -24.39
N ASN A 2 -4.89 20.09 -24.67
CA ASN A 2 -3.99 18.96 -24.84
C ASN A 2 -3.65 18.39 -23.45
N ASN A 3 -4.22 17.24 -23.11
CA ASN A 3 -3.74 16.43 -21.99
C ASN A 3 -2.52 15.65 -22.48
N ASP A 4 -1.38 16.33 -22.49
CA ASP A 4 -0.07 15.71 -22.72
C ASP A 4 0.39 15.07 -21.39
N PHE A 5 -0.35 14.04 -20.96
CA PHE A 5 0.11 13.12 -19.93
C PHE A 5 0.46 11.82 -20.65
N THR A 6 1.70 11.70 -21.11
CA THR A 6 2.30 10.37 -21.22
C THR A 6 2.28 9.79 -19.81
N LEU A 7 1.31 8.90 -19.52
CA LEU A 7 1.18 8.26 -18.21
C LEU A 7 2.41 7.37 -18.00
N ASN A 8 3.40 7.88 -17.27
CA ASN A 8 4.48 7.05 -16.70
C ASN A 8 3.97 6.22 -15.50
N GLN A 9 2.69 6.35 -15.12
CA GLN A 9 2.06 5.67 -14.01
C GLN A 9 1.52 4.32 -14.48
N LYS A 10 2.07 3.25 -13.92
CA LYS A 10 1.64 1.88 -14.19
C LYS A 10 0.61 1.45 -13.17
N PHE A 11 -0.58 1.06 -13.63
CA PHE A 11 -1.64 0.49 -12.80
C PHE A 11 -1.83 -0.99 -13.12
N ILE A 12 -2.27 -1.75 -12.13
CA ILE A 12 -2.77 -3.11 -12.32
C ILE A 12 -4.25 -3.10 -11.97
N ASP A 13 -5.08 -3.55 -12.91
CA ASP A 13 -6.50 -3.80 -12.64
C ASP A 13 -6.65 -5.20 -12.06
N THR A 14 -6.90 -5.29 -10.75
CA THR A 14 -6.91 -6.58 -10.04
C THR A 14 -8.20 -7.36 -10.22
N HIS A 15 -9.23 -6.79 -10.84
CA HIS A 15 -10.52 -7.44 -11.05
C HIS A 15 -11.26 -6.84 -12.25
N CYS A 16 -11.30 -7.59 -13.35
CA CYS A 16 -12.06 -7.25 -14.55
C CYS A 16 -12.65 -8.52 -15.16
N HIS A 17 -13.83 -8.45 -15.73
CA HIS A 17 -14.49 -9.56 -16.41
C HIS A 17 -14.39 -9.41 -17.93
N LEU A 18 -13.17 -9.47 -18.49
CA LEU A 18 -12.98 -9.32 -19.95
C LEU A 18 -13.60 -10.47 -20.74
N GLU A 19 -13.75 -11.64 -20.12
CA GLU A 19 -14.36 -12.83 -20.69
C GLU A 19 -15.87 -12.72 -20.92
N MET A 20 -16.53 -11.77 -20.26
CA MET A 20 -17.97 -11.57 -20.38
C MET A 20 -18.39 -11.16 -21.80
N ASP A 21 -19.62 -11.54 -22.15
CA ASP A 21 -20.17 -11.39 -23.50
C ASP A 21 -20.37 -9.91 -23.87
N GLU A 22 -20.53 -9.04 -22.87
CA GLU A 22 -20.60 -7.58 -22.98
C GLU A 22 -19.42 -7.00 -23.77
N PHE A 23 -18.26 -7.64 -23.72
CA PHE A 23 -17.05 -7.22 -24.45
C PHE A 23 -16.89 -7.87 -25.82
N ASN A 24 -17.69 -8.87 -26.20
CA ASN A 24 -17.54 -9.57 -27.48
C ASN A 24 -17.45 -8.64 -28.71
N PRO A 25 -18.23 -7.54 -28.81
CA PRO A 25 -18.17 -6.67 -29.99
C PRO A 25 -16.84 -5.91 -30.17
N ASP A 26 -16.11 -5.63 -29.09
CA ASP A 26 -14.97 -4.70 -29.12
C ASP A 26 -13.84 -5.02 -28.12
N ARG A 27 -13.75 -6.26 -27.62
CA ARG A 27 -12.75 -6.69 -26.62
C ARG A 27 -11.33 -6.29 -26.98
N GLU A 28 -10.91 -6.52 -28.23
CA GLU A 28 -9.56 -6.18 -28.66
C GLU A 28 -9.29 -4.66 -28.61
N ILE A 29 -10.32 -3.85 -28.91
CA ILE A 29 -10.24 -2.40 -28.84
C ILE A 29 -10.20 -1.94 -27.38
N VAL A 30 -10.97 -2.57 -26.47
CA VAL A 30 -10.91 -2.32 -25.02
C VAL A 30 -9.52 -2.60 -24.46
N ILE A 31 -8.93 -3.73 -24.84
CA ILE A 31 -7.57 -4.12 -24.44
C ILE A 31 -6.56 -3.11 -24.97
N GLN A 32 -6.71 -2.66 -26.23
CA GLN A 32 -5.86 -1.63 -26.81
C GLN A 32 -5.96 -0.29 -26.04
N ARG A 33 -7.18 0.14 -25.65
CA ARG A 33 -7.37 1.33 -24.79
C ARG A 33 -6.71 1.16 -23.43
N ALA A 34 -6.71 -0.04 -22.85
CA ALA A 34 -6.01 -0.30 -21.59
C ALA A 34 -4.49 -0.16 -21.74
N ILE A 35 -3.91 -0.64 -22.85
CA ILE A 35 -2.48 -0.45 -23.15
C ILE A 35 -2.15 1.04 -23.30
N GLU A 36 -2.95 1.78 -24.06
CA GLU A 36 -2.78 3.23 -24.26
C GLU A 36 -2.94 4.04 -22.96
N ALA A 37 -3.76 3.56 -22.02
CA ALA A 37 -3.93 4.13 -20.70
C ALA A 37 -2.80 3.75 -19.72
N GLY A 38 -1.79 2.99 -20.14
CA GLY A 38 -0.66 2.60 -19.30
C GLY A 38 -0.96 1.51 -18.27
N ILE A 39 -1.98 0.68 -18.51
CA ILE A 39 -2.28 -0.48 -17.66
C ILE A 39 -1.16 -1.53 -17.82
N GLU A 40 -0.45 -1.81 -16.74
CA GLU A 40 0.67 -2.76 -16.72
C GLU A 40 0.20 -4.21 -16.66
N ALA A 41 -0.91 -4.50 -15.98
CA ALA A 41 -1.50 -5.83 -15.97
C ALA A 41 -3.00 -5.78 -15.69
N ILE A 42 -3.71 -6.81 -16.15
CA ILE A 42 -5.14 -7.02 -15.86
C ILE A 42 -5.31 -8.45 -15.33
N ILE A 43 -6.10 -8.62 -14.28
CA ILE A 43 -6.54 -9.94 -13.81
C ILE A 43 -7.98 -10.14 -14.25
N THR A 44 -8.18 -11.01 -15.24
CA THR A 44 -9.51 -11.36 -15.74
C THR A 44 -10.13 -12.48 -14.91
N ILE A 45 -11.40 -12.37 -14.55
CA ILE A 45 -11.98 -13.15 -13.45
C ILE A 45 -12.93 -14.22 -13.97
N GLY A 46 -12.60 -15.49 -13.74
CA GLY A 46 -13.54 -16.59 -13.95
C GLY A 46 -14.52 -16.73 -12.77
N SER A 47 -15.82 -16.63 -13.04
CA SER A 47 -16.89 -16.73 -12.04
C SER A 47 -17.73 -18.02 -12.15
N ASP A 48 -17.66 -18.71 -13.29
CA ASP A 48 -18.32 -19.98 -13.57
C ASP A 48 -17.44 -20.83 -14.53
N MET A 49 -17.87 -22.02 -14.95
CA MET A 49 -17.05 -22.84 -15.86
C MET A 49 -16.86 -22.28 -17.28
N LYS A 50 -17.80 -21.47 -17.78
CA LYS A 50 -17.65 -20.77 -19.08
C LYS A 50 -16.66 -19.61 -18.91
N GLY A 51 -16.82 -18.81 -17.87
CA GLY A 51 -15.95 -17.71 -17.48
C GLY A 51 -14.53 -18.17 -17.21
N ASN A 52 -14.34 -19.27 -16.45
CA ASN A 52 -13.02 -19.85 -16.18
C ASN A 52 -12.26 -20.19 -17.47
N LYS A 53 -12.95 -20.76 -18.47
CA LYS A 53 -12.36 -21.07 -19.79
C LYS A 53 -12.05 -19.80 -20.58
N GLY A 54 -12.99 -18.87 -20.67
CA GLY A 54 -12.80 -17.60 -21.40
C GLY A 54 -11.70 -16.72 -20.80
N ALA A 55 -11.66 -16.61 -19.47
CA ALA A 55 -10.63 -15.91 -18.73
C ALA A 55 -9.23 -16.50 -19.02
N LEU A 56 -9.15 -17.84 -19.03
CA LEU A 56 -7.92 -18.54 -19.36
C LEU A 56 -7.49 -18.30 -20.82
N GLU A 57 -8.39 -18.44 -21.78
CA GLU A 57 -8.13 -18.18 -23.21
C GLU A 57 -7.61 -16.75 -23.45
N ILE A 58 -8.25 -15.74 -22.84
CA ILE A 58 -7.82 -14.35 -22.93
C ILE A 58 -6.43 -14.17 -22.33
N SER A 59 -6.19 -14.71 -21.12
CA SER A 59 -4.89 -14.59 -20.45
C SER A 59 -3.73 -15.21 -21.24
N GLN A 60 -4.00 -16.27 -22.01
CA GLN A 60 -3.00 -16.92 -22.87
C GLN A 60 -2.68 -16.11 -24.13
N LYS A 61 -3.64 -15.32 -24.63
CA LYS A 61 -3.46 -14.48 -25.82
C LYS A 61 -2.64 -13.21 -25.53
N TYR A 62 -2.70 -12.68 -24.31
CA TYR A 62 -2.07 -11.40 -23.97
C TYR A 62 -1.10 -11.53 -22.79
N ASP A 63 0.14 -11.09 -22.99
CA ASP A 63 1.22 -11.27 -22.02
C ASP A 63 0.96 -10.61 -20.65
N PHE A 64 0.35 -9.43 -20.66
CA PHE A 64 0.05 -8.62 -19.48
C PHE A 64 -1.30 -8.98 -18.82
N ILE A 65 -2.04 -9.93 -19.39
CA ILE A 65 -3.30 -10.41 -18.80
C ILE A 65 -3.05 -11.74 -18.08
N TYR A 66 -3.51 -11.79 -16.85
CA TYR A 66 -3.57 -12.96 -15.97
C TYR A 66 -5.03 -13.29 -15.67
N CYS A 67 -5.31 -14.41 -15.03
CA CYS A 67 -6.67 -14.78 -14.66
C CYS A 67 -6.78 -15.42 -13.28
N SER A 68 -7.99 -15.41 -12.74
CA SER A 68 -8.40 -16.27 -11.63
C SER A 68 -9.43 -17.29 -12.11
N VAL A 69 -9.55 -18.40 -11.38
CA VAL A 69 -10.59 -19.41 -11.63
C VAL A 69 -11.34 -19.76 -10.35
N GLY A 70 -12.66 -19.87 -10.44
CA GLY A 70 -13.51 -20.15 -9.28
C GLY A 70 -14.98 -20.33 -9.67
N ILE A 71 -15.81 -20.53 -8.66
CA ILE A 71 -17.27 -20.50 -8.76
C ILE A 71 -17.82 -19.45 -7.81
N HIS A 72 -18.47 -18.46 -8.40
CA HIS A 72 -19.12 -17.34 -7.73
C HIS A 72 -20.30 -17.83 -6.88
N PRO A 73 -20.65 -17.17 -5.75
CA PRO A 73 -21.79 -17.54 -4.92
C PRO A 73 -23.12 -17.74 -5.66
N HIS A 74 -23.35 -17.05 -6.78
CA HIS A 74 -24.58 -17.21 -7.55
C HIS A 74 -24.72 -18.61 -8.15
N ASP A 75 -23.61 -19.23 -8.55
CA ASP A 75 -23.55 -20.53 -9.23
C ASP A 75 -23.17 -21.68 -8.28
N ALA A 76 -23.13 -21.41 -6.96
CA ALA A 76 -22.75 -22.38 -5.94
C ALA A 76 -23.62 -23.65 -5.95
N LYS A 77 -24.90 -23.55 -6.34
CA LYS A 77 -25.81 -24.71 -6.45
C LYS A 77 -25.38 -25.73 -7.50
N ASP A 78 -24.64 -25.31 -8.51
CA ASP A 78 -24.19 -26.17 -9.61
C ASP A 78 -22.84 -26.84 -9.30
N PHE A 79 -22.18 -26.41 -8.21
CA PHE A 79 -20.88 -26.90 -7.77
C PHE A 79 -20.92 -28.39 -7.39
N ASN A 80 -20.00 -29.17 -7.95
CA ASN A 80 -19.85 -30.60 -7.68
C ASN A 80 -18.36 -31.04 -7.74
N GLU A 81 -18.09 -32.32 -7.51
CA GLU A 81 -16.71 -32.84 -7.52
C GLU A 81 -16.04 -32.76 -8.90
N GLU A 82 -16.80 -32.86 -9.99
CA GLU A 82 -16.24 -32.71 -11.34
C GLU A 82 -15.75 -31.28 -11.56
N ILE A 83 -16.56 -30.27 -11.24
CA ILE A 83 -16.20 -28.86 -11.30
C ILE A 83 -15.01 -28.55 -10.40
N TYR A 84 -15.00 -29.07 -9.18
CA TYR A 84 -13.86 -28.93 -8.26
C TYR A 84 -12.55 -29.42 -8.89
N ASN A 85 -12.57 -30.62 -9.48
CA ASN A 85 -11.40 -31.21 -10.14
C ASN A 85 -10.99 -30.41 -11.38
N GLN A 86 -11.94 -29.89 -12.16
CA GLN A 86 -11.62 -29.05 -13.32
C GLN A 86 -10.94 -27.74 -12.91
N ILE A 87 -11.43 -27.05 -11.87
CA ILE A 87 -10.81 -25.83 -11.33
C ILE A 87 -9.41 -26.12 -10.80
N LYS A 88 -9.26 -27.21 -10.04
CA LYS A 88 -7.97 -27.67 -9.53
C LYS A 88 -6.98 -27.94 -10.66
N ASP A 89 -7.43 -28.62 -11.72
CA ASP A 89 -6.61 -28.91 -12.89
C ASP A 89 -6.19 -27.64 -13.63
N MET A 90 -7.10 -26.69 -13.85
CA MET A 90 -6.77 -25.39 -14.42
C MET A 90 -5.71 -24.68 -13.57
N ALA A 91 -5.89 -24.62 -12.26
CA ALA A 91 -4.97 -23.92 -11.38
C ALA A 91 -3.59 -24.60 -11.23
N ILE A 92 -3.51 -25.93 -11.32
CA ILE A 92 -2.24 -26.68 -11.19
C ILE A 92 -1.48 -26.77 -12.52
N ARG A 93 -2.15 -27.11 -13.63
CA ARG A 93 -1.45 -27.36 -14.91
C ARG A 93 -0.67 -26.14 -15.40
N HIS A 94 -1.17 -24.94 -15.12
CA HIS A 94 -0.49 -23.69 -15.45
C HIS A 94 0.72 -23.35 -14.55
N LYS A 95 0.99 -24.15 -13.50
CA LYS A 95 2.25 -24.10 -12.73
C LYS A 95 3.38 -24.97 -13.30
N ILE A 96 3.11 -25.93 -14.19
CA ILE A 96 4.01 -27.07 -14.48
C ILE A 96 4.96 -26.89 -15.69
N HIS A 97 5.05 -25.71 -16.31
CA HIS A 97 6.06 -25.51 -17.37
C HIS A 97 7.47 -25.22 -16.80
N ASN A 98 8.21 -26.30 -16.52
CA ASN A 98 9.68 -26.36 -16.42
C ASN A 98 10.34 -26.12 -17.79
N LEU A 99 10.02 -25.00 -18.42
CA LEU A 99 10.70 -24.51 -19.61
C LEU A 99 11.41 -23.20 -19.24
N SER A 100 12.40 -22.81 -20.04
CA SER A 100 13.38 -21.74 -19.78
C SER A 100 12.85 -20.50 -19.03
N PRO A 101 13.70 -19.76 -18.30
CA PRO A 101 13.32 -18.57 -17.51
C PRO A 101 12.41 -17.56 -18.22
N GLU A 102 12.45 -17.53 -19.56
CA GLU A 102 11.70 -16.62 -20.41
C GLU A 102 10.23 -17.03 -20.66
N ASN A 103 9.83 -18.27 -20.34
CA ASN A 103 8.49 -18.84 -20.62
C ASN A 103 7.65 -19.16 -19.36
N ARG A 104 8.07 -18.73 -18.16
CA ARG A 104 7.38 -18.98 -16.89
C ARG A 104 6.23 -17.98 -16.62
N LYS A 105 5.18 -17.95 -17.43
CA LYS A 105 3.97 -17.17 -17.06
C LYS A 105 2.85 -18.11 -16.65
N ASN A 106 2.83 -18.47 -15.36
CA ASN A 106 1.61 -19.01 -14.77
C ASN A 106 0.52 -17.95 -14.91
N LYS A 107 -0.48 -18.24 -15.77
CA LYS A 107 -1.57 -17.30 -16.05
C LYS A 107 -2.66 -17.33 -15.01
N VAL A 108 -2.85 -18.47 -14.32
CA VAL A 108 -3.80 -18.60 -13.22
C VAL A 108 -3.12 -18.16 -11.92
N VAL A 109 -3.47 -16.97 -11.45
CA VAL A 109 -2.78 -16.31 -10.32
C VAL A 109 -3.59 -16.31 -9.03
N ALA A 110 -4.86 -16.72 -9.06
CA ALA A 110 -5.72 -16.80 -7.88
C ALA A 110 -6.85 -17.81 -8.05
N ILE A 111 -7.43 -18.26 -6.93
CA ILE A 111 -8.75 -18.90 -6.90
C ILE A 111 -9.81 -17.83 -6.60
N GLY A 112 -10.76 -17.68 -7.50
CA GLY A 112 -11.70 -16.56 -7.49
C GLY A 112 -12.36 -16.38 -8.86
N GLU A 113 -13.56 -15.84 -8.94
CA GLU A 113 -14.32 -15.21 -7.86
C GLU A 113 -15.05 -16.25 -6.98
N ILE A 114 -14.86 -16.18 -5.66
CA ILE A 114 -15.50 -17.08 -4.69
C ILE A 114 -16.05 -16.25 -3.53
N GLY A 115 -17.06 -16.72 -2.79
CA GLY A 115 -17.55 -15.95 -1.66
C GLY A 115 -19.01 -16.16 -1.32
N LEU A 116 -19.64 -15.10 -0.81
CA LEU A 116 -21.03 -15.09 -0.36
C LEU A 116 -21.76 -13.84 -0.87
N ASP A 117 -22.94 -14.04 -1.44
CA ASP A 117 -23.85 -12.97 -1.85
C ASP A 117 -25.26 -13.26 -1.29
N TYR A 118 -25.62 -12.52 -0.24
CA TYR A 118 -26.94 -12.61 0.41
C TYR A 118 -27.94 -11.56 -0.09
N HIS A 119 -27.51 -10.71 -1.04
CA HIS A 119 -28.34 -9.68 -1.63
C HIS A 119 -29.20 -10.25 -2.76
N TYR A 120 -28.58 -10.95 -3.71
CA TYR A 120 -29.31 -11.60 -4.80
C TYR A 120 -29.78 -13.01 -4.43
N ASP A 121 -29.03 -13.71 -3.56
CA ASP A 121 -29.41 -15.02 -2.98
C ASP A 121 -29.76 -16.09 -4.05
N ASN A 122 -29.06 -16.08 -5.20
CA ASN A 122 -29.30 -16.94 -6.38
C ASN A 122 -29.00 -18.44 -6.14
N SER A 123 -28.32 -18.76 -5.04
CA SER A 123 -28.02 -20.10 -4.54
C SER A 123 -28.28 -20.17 -3.03
N PRO A 124 -28.72 -21.31 -2.48
CA PRO A 124 -28.98 -21.43 -1.04
C PRO A 124 -27.75 -21.10 -0.19
N ARG A 125 -27.94 -20.31 0.87
CA ARG A 125 -26.83 -19.82 1.72
C ARG A 125 -25.99 -20.93 2.35
N ASP A 126 -26.59 -22.07 2.70
CA ASP A 126 -25.81 -23.21 3.22
C ASP A 126 -24.91 -23.83 2.15
N ILE A 127 -25.35 -23.85 0.88
CA ILE A 127 -24.55 -24.28 -0.25
C ILE A 127 -23.46 -23.25 -0.55
N GLN A 128 -23.77 -21.95 -0.60
CA GLN A 128 -22.76 -20.90 -0.78
C GLN A 128 -21.63 -21.03 0.24
N ARG A 129 -21.96 -21.19 1.53
CA ARG A 129 -20.97 -21.35 2.62
C ARG A 129 -20.09 -22.59 2.44
N LYS A 130 -20.68 -23.75 2.11
CA LYS A 130 -19.94 -25.00 1.86
C LYS A 130 -18.99 -24.87 0.67
N VAL A 131 -19.47 -24.31 -0.43
CA VAL A 131 -18.70 -24.12 -1.67
C VAL A 131 -17.58 -23.10 -1.46
N PHE A 132 -17.86 -21.99 -0.78
CA PHE A 132 -16.85 -20.99 -0.43
C PHE A 132 -15.72 -21.60 0.41
N LEU A 133 -16.05 -22.32 1.49
CA LEU A 133 -15.05 -23.00 2.31
C LEU A 133 -14.22 -24.00 1.50
N LYS A 134 -14.86 -24.81 0.65
CA LYS A 134 -14.15 -25.83 -0.15
C LYS A 134 -13.16 -25.20 -1.13
N GLN A 135 -13.52 -24.06 -1.75
CA GLN A 135 -12.61 -23.34 -2.66
C GLN A 135 -11.48 -22.62 -1.91
N LEU A 136 -11.72 -22.09 -0.70
CA LEU A 136 -10.64 -21.57 0.16
C LEU A 136 -9.63 -22.66 0.52
N LEU A 137 -10.11 -23.86 0.87
CA LEU A 137 -9.25 -25.00 1.18
C LEU A 137 -8.45 -25.45 -0.04
N LEU A 138 -9.03 -25.42 -1.24
CA LEU A 138 -8.30 -25.66 -2.50
C LEU A 138 -7.18 -24.64 -2.69
N ALA A 139 -7.48 -23.35 -2.56
CA ALA A 139 -6.49 -22.28 -2.72
C ALA A 139 -5.31 -22.44 -1.76
N LYS A 140 -5.60 -22.85 -0.51
CA LYS A 140 -4.59 -23.21 0.50
C LYS A 140 -3.77 -24.42 0.09
N GLU A 141 -4.41 -25.49 -0.38
CA GLU A 141 -3.76 -26.73 -0.84
C GLU A 141 -2.72 -26.41 -1.94
N ILE A 142 -3.11 -25.60 -2.92
CA ILE A 142 -2.27 -25.30 -4.07
C ILE A 142 -1.41 -24.05 -3.90
N ASN A 143 -1.48 -23.36 -2.76
CA ASN A 143 -0.76 -22.11 -2.47
C ASN A 143 -1.00 -21.03 -3.55
N LEU A 144 -2.25 -20.65 -3.76
CA LEU A 144 -2.65 -19.47 -4.53
C LEU A 144 -3.42 -18.49 -3.62
N PRO A 145 -3.30 -17.17 -3.85
CA PRO A 145 -4.19 -16.21 -3.21
C PRO A 145 -5.64 -16.40 -3.67
N VAL A 146 -6.57 -15.78 -2.94
CA VAL A 146 -8.00 -15.82 -3.27
C VAL A 146 -8.57 -14.45 -3.60
N VAL A 147 -9.55 -14.41 -4.49
CA VAL A 147 -10.36 -13.22 -4.78
C VAL A 147 -11.77 -13.45 -4.22
N ILE A 148 -12.10 -12.72 -3.16
CA ILE A 148 -13.30 -12.97 -2.34
C ILE A 148 -14.39 -11.94 -2.61
N HIS A 149 -15.54 -12.42 -3.07
CA HIS A 149 -16.80 -11.70 -3.11
C HIS A 149 -17.48 -11.70 -1.75
N SER A 150 -17.94 -10.55 -1.29
CA SER A 150 -18.79 -10.48 -0.11
C SER A 150 -19.80 -9.36 -0.22
N ARG A 151 -21.08 -9.73 -0.23
CA ARG A 151 -22.19 -8.78 -0.29
C ARG A 151 -23.27 -9.15 0.71
N GLU A 152 -23.53 -8.23 1.64
CA GLU A 152 -24.48 -8.41 2.75
C GLU A 152 -24.22 -9.66 3.62
N ALA A 153 -23.01 -10.20 3.58
CA ALA A 153 -22.62 -11.48 4.20
C ALA A 153 -21.44 -11.38 5.18
N LYS A 154 -21.15 -10.16 5.68
CA LYS A 154 -19.96 -9.83 6.50
C LYS A 154 -19.61 -10.87 7.57
N SER A 155 -20.57 -11.27 8.41
CA SER A 155 -20.31 -12.17 9.54
C SER A 155 -19.84 -13.55 9.08
N ASP A 156 -20.55 -14.13 8.12
CA ASP A 156 -20.26 -15.47 7.61
C ASP A 156 -18.98 -15.48 6.78
N THR A 157 -18.75 -14.44 5.97
CA THR A 157 -17.51 -14.28 5.21
C THR A 157 -16.30 -14.29 6.15
N LEU A 158 -16.29 -13.44 7.18
CA LEU A 158 -15.18 -13.36 8.13
C LEU A 158 -14.99 -14.66 8.93
N SER A 159 -16.09 -15.31 9.31
CA SER A 159 -16.04 -16.59 10.04
C SER A 159 -15.40 -17.69 9.20
N ILE A 160 -15.82 -17.83 7.94
CA ILE A 160 -15.33 -18.88 7.03
C ILE A 160 -13.87 -18.61 6.61
N MET A 161 -13.51 -17.35 6.36
CA MET A 161 -12.11 -16.97 6.14
C MET A 161 -11.23 -17.41 7.30
N LYS A 162 -11.64 -17.09 8.53
CA LYS A 162 -10.92 -17.48 9.75
C LYS A 162 -10.82 -19.00 9.91
N GLU A 163 -11.92 -19.73 9.67
CA GLU A 163 -11.98 -21.19 9.74
C GLU A 163 -11.03 -21.86 8.74
N SER A 164 -10.98 -21.35 7.50
CA SER A 164 -10.11 -21.89 6.45
C SER A 164 -8.61 -21.76 6.77
N GLY A 165 -8.25 -20.76 7.58
CA GLY A 165 -6.86 -20.39 7.86
C GLY A 165 -6.09 -19.92 6.62
N VAL A 166 -6.78 -19.47 5.56
CA VAL A 166 -6.17 -18.74 4.45
C VAL A 166 -5.81 -17.35 4.93
N THR A 167 -4.61 -16.89 4.59
CA THR A 167 -4.09 -15.57 5.01
C THR A 167 -3.58 -14.72 3.85
N ASN A 168 -3.90 -15.11 2.61
CA ASN A 168 -3.43 -14.42 1.41
C ASN A 168 -4.57 -14.31 0.40
N GLY A 169 -4.98 -13.09 0.11
CA GLY A 169 -6.09 -12.82 -0.79
C GLY A 169 -6.53 -11.37 -0.76
N VAL A 170 -7.62 -11.09 -1.46
CA VAL A 170 -8.25 -9.78 -1.55
C VAL A 170 -9.75 -9.91 -1.38
N LEU A 171 -10.35 -8.97 -0.64
CA LEU A 171 -11.78 -8.72 -0.74
C LEU A 171 -11.97 -7.73 -1.89
N HIS A 172 -12.47 -8.24 -3.03
CA HIS A 172 -12.73 -7.39 -4.19
C HIS A 172 -13.99 -6.55 -3.96
N CYS A 173 -14.11 -5.47 -4.72
CA CYS A 173 -15.20 -4.51 -4.72
C CYS A 173 -15.69 -4.20 -3.30
N PHE A 174 -14.77 -3.78 -2.44
CA PHE A 174 -15.05 -3.74 -1.01
C PHE A 174 -16.23 -2.80 -0.69
N SER A 175 -17.29 -3.39 -0.14
CA SER A 175 -18.54 -2.70 0.21
C SER A 175 -18.83 -2.68 1.72
N GLY A 176 -17.89 -3.21 2.53
CA GLY A 176 -17.98 -3.27 3.98
C GLY A 176 -17.70 -1.94 4.70
N ASP A 177 -17.66 -2.01 6.02
CA ASP A 177 -17.26 -0.92 6.91
C ASP A 177 -15.80 -1.10 7.40
N ILE A 178 -15.31 -0.16 8.21
CA ILE A 178 -13.95 -0.20 8.77
C ILE A 178 -13.72 -1.44 9.61
N ASP A 179 -14.70 -1.85 10.43
CA ASP A 179 -14.57 -3.04 11.28
C ASP A 179 -14.35 -4.31 10.44
N MET A 180 -15.01 -4.42 9.28
CA MET A 180 -14.76 -5.53 8.36
C MET A 180 -13.36 -5.44 7.73
N ALA A 181 -12.95 -4.25 7.29
CA ALA A 181 -11.64 -4.04 6.69
C ALA A 181 -10.51 -4.39 7.68
N GLU A 182 -10.58 -3.90 8.92
CA GLU A 182 -9.59 -4.16 9.97
C GLU A 182 -9.48 -5.65 10.29
N LYS A 183 -10.62 -6.36 10.41
CA LYS A 183 -10.62 -7.82 10.63
C LYS A 183 -10.04 -8.58 9.45
N ALA A 184 -10.36 -8.19 8.22
CA ALA A 184 -9.82 -8.81 7.02
C ALA A 184 -8.30 -8.60 6.90
N MET A 185 -7.81 -7.38 7.13
CA MET A 185 -6.37 -7.06 7.12
C MET A 185 -5.61 -7.79 8.23
N ALA A 186 -6.20 -7.92 9.42
CA ALA A 186 -5.62 -8.71 10.51
C ALA A 186 -5.46 -10.21 10.16
N MET A 187 -6.25 -10.71 9.21
CA MET A 187 -6.11 -12.05 8.65
C MET A 187 -5.18 -12.10 7.43
N GLY A 188 -4.61 -10.98 6.99
CA GLY A 188 -3.69 -10.90 5.84
C GLY A 188 -4.33 -10.56 4.49
N PHE A 189 -5.61 -10.16 4.46
CA PHE A 189 -6.31 -9.86 3.22
C PHE A 189 -6.18 -8.38 2.82
N HIS A 190 -5.98 -8.16 1.53
CA HIS A 190 -6.03 -6.84 0.92
C HIS A 190 -7.48 -6.39 0.74
N ILE A 191 -7.66 -5.08 0.60
CA ILE A 191 -8.94 -4.44 0.33
C ILE A 191 -8.86 -3.76 -1.03
N SER A 192 -9.68 -4.22 -1.98
CA SER A 192 -9.74 -3.61 -3.31
C SER A 192 -10.86 -2.58 -3.40
N ILE A 193 -10.52 -1.40 -3.93
CA ILE A 193 -11.44 -0.28 -4.09
C ILE A 193 -11.79 -0.12 -5.57
N ALA A 194 -13.06 -0.26 -5.90
CA ALA A 194 -13.59 -0.12 -7.25
C ALA A 194 -14.15 1.29 -7.54
N GLY A 195 -14.65 1.49 -8.77
CA GLY A 195 -15.23 2.74 -9.27
C GLY A 195 -16.26 3.45 -8.36
N PRO A 196 -17.08 2.78 -7.53
CA PRO A 196 -18.03 3.45 -6.63
C PRO A 196 -17.40 4.43 -5.65
N VAL A 197 -16.09 4.36 -5.39
CA VAL A 197 -15.37 5.36 -4.58
C VAL A 197 -15.50 6.78 -5.16
N THR A 198 -15.69 6.90 -6.47
CA THR A 198 -15.89 8.18 -7.16
C THR A 198 -17.26 8.81 -6.88
N PHE A 199 -18.22 8.04 -6.34
CA PHE A 199 -19.58 8.53 -6.12
C PHE A 199 -19.66 9.42 -4.88
N LYS A 200 -20.39 10.54 -4.98
CA LYS A 200 -20.53 11.52 -3.90
C LYS A 200 -21.16 10.95 -2.63
N ASN A 201 -22.00 9.92 -2.75
CA ASN A 201 -22.72 9.30 -1.64
C ASN A 201 -21.98 8.11 -0.98
N ALA A 202 -20.81 7.70 -1.50
CA ALA A 202 -20.05 6.54 -1.01
C ALA A 202 -19.27 6.83 0.29
N LYS A 203 -19.93 7.43 1.29
CA LYS A 203 -19.29 7.95 2.51
C LYS A 203 -18.47 6.90 3.27
N LYS A 204 -19.02 5.70 3.45
CA LYS A 204 -18.33 4.58 4.13
C LYS A 204 -17.07 4.15 3.37
N LEU A 205 -17.17 4.02 2.05
CA LEU A 205 -16.04 3.67 1.20
C LEU A 205 -14.96 4.76 1.19
N HIS A 206 -15.35 6.04 1.24
CA HIS A 206 -14.40 7.14 1.39
C HIS A 206 -13.66 7.08 2.72
N GLU A 207 -14.34 6.70 3.80
CA GLU A 207 -13.71 6.54 5.11
C GLU A 207 -12.66 5.43 5.09
N VAL A 208 -13.03 4.28 4.54
CA VAL A 208 -12.17 3.10 4.36
C VAL A 208 -10.96 3.46 3.48
N ALA A 209 -11.17 4.04 2.30
CA ALA A 209 -10.10 4.42 1.38
C ALA A 209 -9.12 5.46 1.96
N ARG A 210 -9.56 6.29 2.93
CA ARG A 210 -8.67 7.24 3.63
C ARG A 210 -7.70 6.55 4.56
N ILE A 211 -8.14 5.50 5.25
CA ILE A 211 -7.45 5.00 6.44
C ILE A 211 -6.80 3.63 6.28
N ILE A 212 -7.12 2.87 5.23
CA ILE A 212 -6.45 1.58 4.97
C ILE A 212 -4.93 1.82 4.89
N PRO A 213 -4.11 1.01 5.60
CA PRO A 213 -2.66 1.03 5.47
C PRO A 213 -2.25 0.76 4.02
N ASP A 214 -1.18 1.41 3.56
CA ASP A 214 -0.76 1.34 2.15
C ASP A 214 -0.59 -0.10 1.66
N ASP A 215 0.01 -0.97 2.47
CA ASP A 215 0.34 -2.36 2.13
C ASP A 215 -0.90 -3.24 1.86
N PHE A 216 -2.10 -2.80 2.23
CA PHE A 216 -3.35 -3.55 2.01
C PHE A 216 -4.25 -2.95 0.92
N LEU A 217 -3.89 -1.80 0.35
CA LEU A 217 -4.73 -1.12 -0.64
C LEU A 217 -4.52 -1.71 -2.03
N LEU A 218 -5.60 -2.14 -2.66
CA LEU A 218 -5.69 -2.47 -4.08
C LEU A 218 -6.78 -1.63 -4.75
N ILE A 219 -6.74 -1.58 -6.08
CA ILE A 219 -7.74 -0.91 -6.90
C ILE A 219 -8.10 -1.80 -8.07
N GLU A 220 -9.32 -1.62 -8.55
CA GLU A 220 -9.86 -2.39 -9.67
C GLU A 220 -10.94 -1.60 -10.41
N THR A 221 -11.40 -2.15 -11.53
CA THR A 221 -12.56 -1.63 -12.24
C THR A 221 -13.85 -2.39 -11.94
N ASP A 222 -13.77 -3.71 -11.77
CA ASP A 222 -14.92 -4.61 -11.81
C ASP A 222 -15.69 -4.51 -13.15
N ALA A 223 -14.99 -4.14 -14.23
CA ALA A 223 -15.62 -3.96 -15.53
C ALA A 223 -16.18 -5.28 -16.07
N PRO A 224 -17.37 -5.31 -16.70
CA PRO A 224 -18.09 -4.18 -17.28
C PRO A 224 -18.96 -3.36 -16.31
N TYR A 225 -19.00 -3.74 -15.03
CA TYR A 225 -19.85 -3.13 -14.01
C TYR A 225 -19.21 -1.89 -13.36
N LEU A 226 -20.00 -1.22 -12.51
CA LEU A 226 -19.52 -0.21 -11.54
C LEU A 226 -18.71 0.96 -12.11
N THR A 227 -19.10 1.42 -13.30
CA THR A 227 -18.45 2.52 -14.01
C THR A 227 -18.24 3.76 -13.12
N PRO A 228 -17.00 4.25 -12.96
CA PRO A 228 -16.72 5.42 -12.13
C PRO A 228 -17.26 6.71 -12.76
N GLU A 229 -17.46 7.75 -11.94
CA GLU A 229 -17.64 9.12 -12.42
C GLU A 229 -16.36 9.60 -13.15
N PRO A 230 -16.48 10.35 -14.27
CA PRO A 230 -17.70 10.92 -14.86
C PRO A 230 -18.36 10.02 -15.92
N TYR A 231 -17.99 8.74 -16.03
CA TYR A 231 -18.42 7.85 -17.12
C TYR A 231 -19.68 7.03 -16.81
N ARG A 232 -20.36 7.30 -15.69
CA ARG A 232 -21.59 6.60 -15.30
C ARG A 232 -22.62 6.55 -16.43
N GLY A 233 -23.33 5.42 -16.51
CA GLY A 233 -24.30 5.15 -17.57
C GLY A 233 -23.68 4.58 -18.86
N ARG A 234 -22.35 4.40 -18.90
CA ARG A 234 -21.63 3.66 -19.94
C ARG A 234 -21.11 2.34 -19.38
N ARG A 235 -20.79 1.37 -20.26
CA ARG A 235 -20.06 0.16 -19.88
C ARG A 235 -18.69 0.54 -19.31
N ASN A 236 -18.28 -0.07 -18.21
CA ASN A 236 -16.95 0.15 -17.63
C ASN A 236 -15.88 -0.55 -18.47
N GLU A 237 -14.61 -0.16 -18.29
CA GLU A 237 -13.46 -0.80 -18.91
C GLU A 237 -12.17 -0.55 -18.10
N PRO A 238 -11.13 -1.39 -18.25
CA PRO A 238 -9.88 -1.30 -17.46
C PRO A 238 -9.24 0.09 -17.45
N ALA A 239 -9.30 0.82 -18.57
CA ALA A 239 -8.75 2.17 -18.68
C ALA A 239 -9.38 3.18 -17.69
N PHE A 240 -10.58 2.91 -17.17
CA PHE A 240 -11.27 3.80 -16.24
C PHE A 240 -10.76 3.69 -14.79
N ILE A 241 -9.87 2.74 -14.49
CA ILE A 241 -9.20 2.63 -13.17
C ILE A 241 -8.50 3.92 -12.77
N LEU A 242 -8.09 4.73 -13.75
CA LEU A 242 -7.49 6.05 -13.55
C LEU A 242 -8.42 6.97 -12.73
N GLN A 243 -9.74 6.88 -12.89
CA GLN A 243 -10.69 7.70 -12.13
C GLN A 243 -10.77 7.26 -10.67
N THR A 244 -10.75 5.94 -10.43
CA THR A 244 -10.65 5.35 -9.09
C THR A 244 -9.38 5.82 -8.39
N ALA A 245 -8.23 5.73 -9.08
CA ALA A 245 -6.94 6.17 -8.54
C ALA A 245 -6.91 7.67 -8.22
N LYS A 246 -7.42 8.53 -9.11
CA LYS A 246 -7.55 9.98 -8.87
C LYS A 246 -8.37 10.29 -7.63
N LYS A 247 -9.49 9.59 -7.44
CA LYS A 247 -10.33 9.83 -6.27
C LYS A 247 -9.65 9.39 -4.98
N ILE A 248 -8.95 8.27 -4.99
CA ILE A 248 -8.18 7.81 -3.83
C ILE A 248 -7.05 8.78 -3.51
N ALA A 249 -6.34 9.29 -4.53
CA ALA A 249 -5.30 10.30 -4.37
C ALA A 249 -5.84 11.57 -3.67
N GLU A 250 -6.99 12.08 -4.12
CA GLU A 250 -7.70 13.20 -3.48
C GLU A 250 -8.06 12.90 -2.02
N LEU A 251 -8.65 11.73 -1.75
CA LEU A 251 -9.07 11.34 -0.40
C LEU A 251 -7.89 11.24 0.57
N ARG A 252 -6.72 10.83 0.09
CA ARG A 252 -5.54 10.55 0.90
C ARG A 252 -4.50 11.67 0.92
N ASP A 253 -4.75 12.79 0.25
CA ASP A 253 -3.76 13.86 0.02
C ASP A 253 -2.45 13.28 -0.55
N LEU A 254 -2.55 12.55 -1.65
CA LEU A 254 -1.42 11.95 -2.36
C LEU A 254 -1.43 12.38 -3.82
N HIS A 255 -0.28 12.28 -4.47
CA HIS A 255 -0.24 12.34 -5.93
C HIS A 255 -0.69 11.00 -6.53
N ILE A 256 -1.12 11.03 -7.78
CA ILE A 256 -1.61 9.83 -8.46
C ILE A 256 -0.49 8.78 -8.65
N GLU A 257 0.74 9.25 -8.83
CA GLU A 257 1.95 8.44 -8.90
C GLU A 257 2.17 7.63 -7.61
N ASP A 258 1.87 8.22 -6.45
CA ASP A 258 1.98 7.53 -5.17
C ASP A 258 0.96 6.39 -5.09
N VAL A 259 -0.29 6.65 -5.48
CA VAL A 259 -1.34 5.61 -5.50
C VAL A 259 -0.96 4.49 -6.46
N ALA A 260 -0.55 4.82 -7.69
CA ALA A 260 -0.12 3.84 -8.69
C ALA A 260 0.99 2.93 -8.16
N ARG A 261 2.03 3.53 -7.57
CA ARG A 261 3.19 2.81 -7.05
C ARG A 261 2.82 1.91 -5.86
N ILE A 262 1.95 2.36 -4.96
CA ILE A 262 1.43 1.56 -3.83
C ILE A 262 0.65 0.36 -4.36
N THR A 263 -0.40 0.62 -5.15
CA THR A 263 -1.36 -0.42 -5.54
C THR A 263 -0.74 -1.44 -6.48
N THR A 264 0.13 -1.00 -7.38
CA THR A 264 0.85 -1.89 -8.31
C THR A 264 1.83 -2.78 -7.57
N LEU A 265 2.58 -2.26 -6.58
CA LEU A 265 3.44 -3.10 -5.75
C LEU A 265 2.63 -4.17 -5.02
N ASN A 266 1.51 -3.79 -4.40
CA ASN A 266 0.67 -4.72 -3.65
C ASN A 266 0.09 -5.80 -4.56
N ALA A 267 -0.42 -5.43 -5.75
CA ALA A 267 -0.95 -6.38 -6.72
C ALA A 267 0.13 -7.37 -7.18
N LYS A 268 1.32 -6.87 -7.51
CA LYS A 268 2.47 -7.74 -7.88
C LYS A 268 2.83 -8.71 -6.76
N ARG A 269 2.85 -8.25 -5.50
CA ARG A 269 3.17 -9.10 -4.33
C ARG A 269 2.09 -10.14 -4.07
N LEU A 270 0.82 -9.75 -4.12
CA LEU A 270 -0.32 -10.63 -3.84
C LEU A 270 -0.40 -11.75 -4.89
N PHE A 271 -0.39 -11.39 -6.17
CA PHE A 271 -0.61 -12.31 -7.28
C PHE A 271 0.68 -12.91 -7.85
N ASN A 272 1.84 -12.52 -7.33
CA ASN A 272 3.16 -12.94 -7.80
C ASN A 272 3.33 -12.73 -9.32
N ILE A 273 3.02 -11.52 -9.78
CA ILE A 273 3.08 -11.11 -11.19
C ILE A 273 4.06 -9.96 -11.39
N GLY A 274 4.57 -9.86 -12.62
CA GLY A 274 5.51 -8.82 -13.01
C GLY A 274 6.84 -8.87 -12.22
N GLU A 275 7.64 -7.81 -12.39
CA GLU A 275 8.89 -7.65 -11.66
C GLU A 275 8.73 -6.65 -10.51
N ILE A 276 9.32 -6.99 -9.36
CA ILE A 276 9.46 -6.11 -8.20
C ILE A 276 10.95 -5.88 -7.99
N SER A 277 11.37 -4.62 -8.07
CA SER A 277 12.78 -4.26 -7.85
C SER A 277 13.21 -4.62 -6.43
N SER A 278 14.27 -5.40 -6.30
CA SER A 278 14.93 -5.68 -5.02
C SER A 278 15.85 -4.53 -4.57
N LYS A 279 16.09 -3.53 -5.44
CA LYS A 279 16.96 -2.40 -5.15
C LYS A 279 16.30 -1.46 -4.15
N ALA A 280 16.99 -1.22 -3.04
CA ALA A 280 16.58 -0.23 -2.06
C ALA A 280 16.78 1.20 -2.58
N GLU A 281 15.84 2.08 -2.26
CA GLU A 281 15.88 3.48 -2.60
C GLU A 281 16.62 4.28 -1.52
N ILE A 282 17.66 4.97 -1.97
CA ILE A 282 18.45 5.91 -1.15
C ILE A 282 17.81 7.31 -1.15
N ALA A 283 17.01 7.62 -2.17
CA ALA A 283 16.17 8.79 -2.27
C ALA A 283 14.83 8.41 -2.91
N TYR A 284 13.72 8.86 -2.33
CA TYR A 284 12.37 8.50 -2.74
C TYR A 284 11.42 9.70 -2.61
N LYS A 285 10.48 9.86 -3.53
CA LYS A 285 9.57 11.00 -3.58
C LYS A 285 8.20 10.61 -3.04
N ILE A 286 7.67 11.40 -2.11
CA ILE A 286 6.28 11.31 -1.66
C ILE A 286 5.69 12.70 -1.79
N ARG A 287 4.60 12.84 -2.55
CA ARG A 287 4.06 14.14 -2.96
C ARG A 287 5.14 15.03 -3.58
N ASP A 288 5.41 16.20 -3.00
CA ASP A 288 6.37 17.18 -3.51
C ASP A 288 7.72 17.18 -2.77
N SER A 289 7.89 16.31 -1.78
CA SER A 289 9.11 16.22 -0.96
C SER A 289 9.97 15.04 -1.38
N LEU A 290 11.28 15.21 -1.39
CA LEU A 290 12.24 14.13 -1.60
C LEU A 290 12.78 13.66 -0.25
N TYR A 291 12.72 12.37 0.02
CA TYR A 291 13.14 11.76 1.26
C TYR A 291 14.45 11.01 1.04
N LEU A 292 15.42 11.19 1.93
CA LEU A 292 16.73 10.56 1.89
C LEU A 292 16.84 9.46 2.94
N ASN A 293 17.06 8.24 2.48
CA ASN A 293 17.27 7.06 3.30
C ASN A 293 18.77 6.78 3.41
N ILE A 294 19.38 7.22 4.51
CA ILE A 294 20.85 7.25 4.64
C ILE A 294 21.41 6.17 5.59
N THR A 295 20.57 5.49 6.37
CA THR A 295 21.00 4.46 7.31
C THR A 295 19.83 3.58 7.76
N ASN A 296 20.11 2.30 8.01
CA ASN A 296 19.20 1.37 8.69
C ASN A 296 19.34 1.41 10.21
N ARG A 297 20.38 2.06 10.75
CA ARG A 297 20.71 2.06 12.19
C ARG A 297 19.79 3.02 12.92
N CYS A 298 19.25 2.60 14.06
CA CYS A 298 18.45 3.48 14.93
C CYS A 298 18.69 3.10 16.39
N THR A 299 18.74 4.11 17.24
CA THR A 299 18.90 3.98 18.69
C THR A 299 17.61 3.60 19.41
N ASN A 300 16.47 3.61 18.71
CA ASN A 300 15.20 3.10 19.18
C ASN A 300 14.86 1.76 18.51
N ARG A 301 14.18 0.90 19.27
CA ARG A 301 13.61 -0.38 18.80
C ARG A 301 12.08 -0.37 18.98
N CYS A 302 11.43 0.66 18.44
CA CYS A 302 10.02 0.91 18.71
C CYS A 302 9.13 -0.29 18.34
N SER A 303 8.11 -0.58 19.15
CA SER A 303 7.14 -1.65 18.89
C SER A 303 6.31 -1.43 17.62
N PHE A 304 6.17 -0.17 17.20
CA PHE A 304 5.43 0.26 16.01
C PHE A 304 6.33 0.57 14.80
N CYS A 305 7.62 0.25 14.85
CA CYS A 305 8.54 0.63 13.78
C CYS A 305 8.34 -0.25 12.54
N ILE A 306 7.96 0.37 11.42
CA ILE A 306 7.76 -0.29 10.12
C ILE A 306 8.99 -1.12 9.68
N ARG A 307 10.20 -0.73 10.10
CA ARG A 307 11.46 -1.44 9.88
C ARG A 307 11.43 -2.91 10.34
N PHE A 308 10.52 -3.30 11.22
CA PHE A 308 10.38 -4.69 11.66
C PHE A 308 9.21 -5.45 11.02
N ILE A 309 8.44 -4.77 10.17
CA ILE A 309 7.17 -5.27 9.61
C ILE A 309 7.25 -5.38 8.09
N SER A 310 7.79 -4.34 7.43
CA SER A 310 7.87 -4.25 5.97
C SER A 310 9.23 -3.70 5.56
N ASP A 311 9.65 -4.00 4.34
CA ASP A 311 10.76 -3.32 3.67
C ASP A 311 10.28 -2.14 2.82
N TYR A 312 8.96 -1.93 2.74
CA TYR A 312 8.35 -0.91 1.91
C TYR A 312 7.71 0.20 2.75
N VAL A 313 7.86 1.44 2.29
CA VAL A 313 7.12 2.59 2.81
C VAL A 313 6.52 3.33 1.64
N LYS A 314 5.21 3.55 1.70
CA LYS A 314 4.43 4.11 0.59
C LYS A 314 4.61 3.34 -0.70
N GLY A 315 5.21 2.14 -0.74
CA GLY A 315 5.58 1.36 -1.93
C GLY A 315 7.03 1.51 -2.42
N HIS A 316 7.90 2.21 -1.68
CA HIS A 316 9.34 2.29 -1.95
C HIS A 316 10.10 1.30 -1.06
N ASN A 317 11.00 0.51 -1.62
CA ASN A 317 11.86 -0.39 -0.83
C ASN A 317 12.92 0.42 -0.08
N LEU A 318 12.85 0.49 1.24
CA LEU A 318 13.76 1.28 2.07
C LEU A 318 14.84 0.45 2.78
N ARG A 319 14.91 -0.87 2.57
CA ARG A 319 15.92 -1.71 3.23
C ARG A 319 17.28 -1.59 2.57
N LEU A 320 18.11 -0.66 3.05
CA LEU A 320 19.42 -0.44 2.47
C LEU A 320 20.33 -1.68 2.59
N ALA A 321 20.99 -2.06 1.50
CA ALA A 321 22.06 -3.06 1.52
C ALA A 321 23.37 -2.47 2.08
N TYR A 322 23.57 -1.17 1.92
CA TYR A 322 24.74 -0.41 2.41
C TYR A 322 24.34 1.03 2.73
N GLU A 323 25.13 1.74 3.53
CA GLU A 323 24.91 3.17 3.78
C GLU A 323 25.43 4.00 2.58
N PRO A 324 24.58 4.78 1.88
CA PRO A 324 24.98 5.47 0.66
C PRO A 324 26.02 6.56 0.93
N SER A 325 26.90 6.79 -0.03
CA SER A 325 27.85 7.90 -0.04
C SER A 325 27.16 9.24 -0.31
N GLU A 326 27.86 10.34 -0.02
CA GLU A 326 27.36 11.69 -0.31
C GLU A 326 27.15 11.92 -1.81
N GLU A 327 28.03 11.40 -2.66
CA GLU A 327 27.94 11.58 -4.11
C GLU A 327 26.77 10.80 -4.72
N GLU A 328 26.49 9.60 -4.22
CA GLU A 328 25.27 8.86 -4.61
C GLU A 328 24.00 9.64 -4.25
N LEU A 329 23.98 10.28 -3.07
CA LEU A 329 22.84 11.08 -2.63
C LEU A 329 22.69 12.36 -3.45
N LYS A 330 23.78 13.08 -3.76
CA LYS A 330 23.74 14.24 -4.66
C LYS A 330 23.22 13.87 -6.04
N ALA A 331 23.71 12.77 -6.61
CA ALA A 331 23.24 12.26 -7.89
C ALA A 331 21.75 11.88 -7.85
N ALA A 332 21.30 11.23 -6.76
CA ALA A 332 19.90 10.86 -6.59
C ALA A 332 18.97 12.06 -6.36
N ILE A 333 19.46 13.12 -5.70
CA ILE A 333 18.72 14.38 -5.53
C ILE A 333 18.57 15.11 -6.87
N GLY A 334 19.63 15.19 -7.67
CA GLY A 334 19.65 16.00 -8.89
C GLY A 334 19.56 17.48 -8.54
N ASN A 335 18.46 18.15 -8.92
CA ASN A 335 18.24 19.57 -8.60
C ASN A 335 17.33 19.73 -7.37
N PRO A 336 17.84 20.22 -6.22
CA PRO A 336 17.04 20.43 -5.01
C PRO A 336 15.82 21.32 -5.18
N ARG A 337 15.81 22.22 -6.16
CA ARG A 337 14.71 23.17 -6.42
C ARG A 337 13.45 22.49 -6.98
N ASN A 338 13.57 21.24 -7.43
CA ASN A 338 12.44 20.47 -7.95
C ASN A 338 11.51 19.96 -6.85
N TYR A 339 11.90 20.11 -5.58
CA TYR A 339 11.17 19.59 -4.44
C TYR A 339 10.81 20.73 -3.49
N LYS A 340 9.67 20.57 -2.80
CA LYS A 340 9.27 21.45 -1.71
C LYS A 340 10.33 21.48 -0.61
N GLU A 341 10.90 20.32 -0.31
CA GLU A 341 11.96 20.12 0.68
C GLU A 341 12.65 18.77 0.43
N ILE A 342 13.89 18.67 0.93
CA ILE A 342 14.64 17.43 1.04
C ILE A 342 14.66 17.02 2.50
N VAL A 343 14.21 15.80 2.77
CA VAL A 343 13.93 15.29 4.11
C VAL A 343 14.86 14.15 4.43
N PHE A 344 15.73 14.30 5.42
CA PHE A 344 16.49 13.18 5.97
C PHE A 344 15.55 12.29 6.78
N CYS A 345 15.12 11.17 6.18
CA CYS A 345 14.12 10.27 6.73
C CYS A 345 14.16 8.90 6.03
N GLY A 346 14.29 7.85 6.82
CA GLY A 346 14.28 6.46 6.37
C GLY A 346 14.01 5.51 7.54
N TYR A 347 14.57 4.30 7.50
CA TYR A 347 14.44 3.32 8.57
C TYR A 347 15.25 3.63 9.82
N GLY A 348 16.37 4.33 9.65
CA GLY A 348 17.28 4.67 10.72
C GLY A 348 17.07 6.05 11.34
N GLU A 349 17.86 6.32 12.37
CA GLU A 349 18.05 7.65 12.96
C GLU A 349 19.09 8.42 12.14
N PRO A 350 18.71 9.45 11.36
CA PRO A 350 19.63 10.10 10.45
C PRO A 350 20.82 10.75 11.16
N THR A 351 20.63 11.28 12.38
CA THR A 351 21.69 11.98 13.13
C THR A 351 22.87 11.09 13.50
N ILE A 352 22.77 9.76 13.37
CA ILE A 352 23.92 8.85 13.44
C ILE A 352 24.99 9.23 12.39
N ARG A 353 24.57 9.75 11.23
CA ARG A 353 25.46 10.22 10.14
C ARG A 353 25.51 11.75 10.09
N LEU A 354 25.78 12.40 11.24
CA LEU A 354 25.76 13.86 11.38
C LEU A 354 26.66 14.60 10.38
N ASP A 355 27.88 14.10 10.14
CA ASP A 355 28.81 14.77 9.21
C ASP A 355 28.27 14.78 7.78
N LEU A 356 27.68 13.68 7.33
CA LEU A 356 26.99 13.60 6.04
C LEU A 356 25.80 14.56 5.99
N ILE A 357 24.99 14.64 7.05
CA ILE A 357 23.87 15.59 7.12
C ILE A 357 24.39 17.00 6.93
N LYS A 358 25.46 17.39 7.62
CA LYS A 358 26.02 18.75 7.54
C LYS A 358 26.55 19.07 6.14
N SER A 359 27.37 18.20 5.57
CA SER A 359 27.95 18.42 4.24
C SER A 359 26.88 18.44 3.15
N LEU A 360 25.98 17.47 3.15
CA LEU A 360 24.92 17.38 2.15
C LEU A 360 23.90 18.51 2.30
N SER A 361 23.54 18.91 3.52
CA SER A 361 22.67 20.06 3.75
C SER A 361 23.31 21.35 3.23
N SER A 362 24.60 21.56 3.47
CA SER A 362 25.33 22.71 2.92
C SER A 362 25.24 22.76 1.40
N TRP A 363 25.46 21.62 0.73
CA TRP A 363 25.31 21.51 -0.72
C TRP A 363 23.86 21.79 -1.17
N ILE A 364 22.85 21.24 -0.48
CA ILE A 364 21.43 21.51 -0.77
C ILE A 364 21.12 23.00 -0.67
N LYS A 365 21.59 23.69 0.38
CA LYS A 365 21.38 25.13 0.58
C LYS A 365 22.06 25.97 -0.49
N GLN A 366 23.28 25.62 -0.91
CA GLN A 366 23.97 26.27 -2.03
C GLN A 366 23.17 26.18 -3.33
N HIS A 367 22.40 25.09 -3.49
CA HIS A 367 21.51 24.87 -4.63
C HIS A 367 20.06 25.31 -4.36
N ARG A 368 19.84 26.16 -3.35
CA ARG A 368 18.54 26.76 -3.00
C ARG A 368 17.44 25.76 -2.63
N GLY A 369 17.80 24.59 -2.12
CA GLY A 369 16.84 23.66 -1.54
C GLY A 369 16.49 23.99 -0.09
N MET A 370 15.41 23.38 0.39
CA MET A 370 15.02 23.36 1.81
C MET A 370 15.37 22.01 2.43
N VAL A 371 15.79 22.02 3.70
CA VAL A 371 16.22 20.82 4.43
C VAL A 371 15.35 20.60 5.67
N ARG A 372 14.81 19.39 5.79
CA ARG A 372 14.17 18.89 7.01
C ARG A 372 14.89 17.64 7.52
N ILE A 373 14.96 17.48 8.83
CA ILE A 373 15.40 16.22 9.44
C ILE A 373 14.25 15.64 10.27
N ASN A 374 13.94 14.37 10.01
CA ASN A 374 13.09 13.56 10.88
C ASN A 374 13.99 12.76 11.81
N THR A 375 13.84 12.93 13.11
CA THR A 375 14.72 12.31 14.11
C THR A 375 13.91 11.78 15.29
N ASN A 376 14.46 10.81 16.00
CA ASN A 376 14.00 10.37 17.31
C ASN A 376 14.48 11.29 18.45
N GLY A 377 15.29 12.32 18.15
CA GLY A 377 15.77 13.30 19.12
C GLY A 377 17.03 12.88 19.90
N HIS A 378 17.65 11.75 19.56
CA HIS A 378 18.83 11.24 20.29
C HIS A 378 20.16 11.85 19.82
N GLY A 379 20.16 12.81 18.89
CA GLY A 379 21.38 13.36 18.27
C GLY A 379 22.44 13.79 19.29
N ASN A 380 22.05 14.49 20.35
CA ASN A 380 23.00 14.91 21.39
C ASN A 380 23.59 13.74 22.17
N ILE A 381 22.79 12.71 22.47
CA ILE A 381 23.23 11.52 23.21
C ILE A 381 24.20 10.70 22.36
N ILE A 382 23.90 10.55 21.06
CA ILE A 382 24.74 9.80 20.10
C ILE A 382 26.14 10.42 20.03
N HIS A 383 26.21 11.75 19.92
CA HIS A 383 27.47 12.48 19.73
C HIS A 383 28.10 12.98 21.04
N LYS A 384 27.45 12.75 22.18
CA LYS A 384 27.87 13.18 23.52
C LYS A 384 28.14 14.69 23.64
N ARG A 385 27.44 15.51 22.84
CA ARG A 385 27.55 16.98 22.80
C ARG A 385 26.32 17.59 22.14
N ASN A 386 26.11 18.89 22.32
CA ASN A 386 25.01 19.60 21.66
C ASN A 386 25.31 19.79 20.17
N ILE A 387 24.58 19.10 19.29
CA ILE A 387 24.80 19.15 17.83
C ILE A 387 24.01 20.26 17.14
N LEU A 388 23.00 20.82 17.81
CA LEU A 388 22.07 21.79 17.20
C LEU A 388 22.75 23.06 16.70
N PRO A 389 23.76 23.64 17.39
CA PRO A 389 24.50 24.79 16.85
C PRO A 389 25.18 24.53 15.50
N GLU A 390 25.58 23.28 15.23
CA GLU A 390 26.19 22.90 13.95
C GLU A 390 25.19 22.77 12.80
N LEU A 391 23.90 22.66 13.12
CA LEU A 391 22.82 22.58 12.14
C LEU A 391 22.24 23.95 11.79
N LYS A 392 22.64 25.01 12.52
CA LYS A 392 22.15 26.37 12.32
C LYS A 392 22.47 26.86 10.90
N GLY A 393 21.44 27.30 10.18
CA GLY A 393 21.55 27.77 8.79
C GLY A 393 21.66 26.65 7.73
N LEU A 394 21.86 25.40 8.15
CA LEU A 394 21.86 24.22 7.27
C LEU A 394 20.49 23.53 7.21
N VAL A 395 19.76 23.54 8.33
CA VAL A 395 18.48 22.85 8.49
C VAL A 395 17.37 23.88 8.71
N ASP A 396 16.32 23.79 7.90
CA ASP A 396 15.17 24.70 7.95
C ASP A 396 14.11 24.21 8.94
N SER A 397 13.94 22.89 9.07
CA SER A 397 12.99 22.31 10.02
C SER A 397 13.41 20.98 10.67
N LEU A 398 12.92 20.76 11.88
CA LEU A 398 13.05 19.49 12.62
C LEU A 398 11.69 18.91 12.96
N SER A 399 11.53 17.61 12.69
CA SER A 399 10.39 16.80 13.13
C SER A 399 10.89 15.72 14.08
N ILE A 400 10.64 15.91 15.38
CA ILE A 400 11.21 15.10 16.47
C ILE A 400 10.17 14.12 16.99
N SER A 401 10.50 12.84 17.09
CA SER A 401 9.55 11.80 17.51
C SER A 401 9.44 11.72 19.04
N LEU A 402 8.52 12.49 19.62
CA LEU A 402 8.20 12.46 21.07
C LEU A 402 7.54 11.13 21.46
N ASN A 403 6.55 10.68 20.67
CA ASN A 403 5.80 9.41 20.78
C ASN A 403 5.10 9.09 22.12
N ALA A 404 5.44 9.69 23.25
CA ALA A 404 4.90 9.35 24.56
C ALA A 404 4.81 10.59 25.47
N HIS A 405 3.90 10.53 26.44
CA HIS A 405 3.61 11.62 27.38
C HIS A 405 4.44 11.54 28.68
N ASN A 406 5.14 10.41 28.90
CA ASN A 406 6.02 10.20 30.04
C ASN A 406 7.13 9.18 29.70
N GLU A 407 8.14 9.12 30.56
CA GLU A 407 9.31 8.25 30.38
C GLU A 407 8.96 6.76 30.39
N GLU A 408 8.06 6.33 31.28
CA GLU A 408 7.63 4.92 31.37
C GLU A 408 7.02 4.45 30.04
N THR A 409 6.08 5.21 29.49
CA THR A 409 5.45 4.92 28.21
C THR A 409 6.47 4.97 27.09
N TYR A 410 7.35 5.97 27.07
CA TYR A 410 8.42 6.09 26.06
C TYR A 410 9.32 4.85 26.06
N ASN A 411 9.79 4.42 27.24
CA ASN A 411 10.66 3.26 27.38
C ASN A 411 9.96 1.97 26.94
N ARG A 412 8.66 1.82 27.25
CA ARG A 412 7.85 0.68 26.82
C ARG A 412 7.70 0.61 25.29
N ILE A 413 7.35 1.72 24.63
CA ILE A 413 6.99 1.71 23.21
C ILE A 413 8.17 1.99 22.27
N CYS A 414 9.12 2.85 22.66
CA CYS A 414 10.27 3.22 21.83
C CYS A 414 11.50 2.36 22.09
N LYS A 415 11.61 1.77 23.29
CA LYS A 415 12.71 0.86 23.70
C LYS A 415 14.09 1.45 23.34
N PRO A 416 14.46 2.61 23.92
CA PRO A 416 15.70 3.29 23.60
C PRO A 416 16.92 2.50 24.07
N ALA A 417 18.02 2.59 23.32
CA ALA A 417 19.30 1.98 23.69
C ALA A 417 20.01 2.69 24.86
N TYR A 418 19.58 3.91 25.20
CA TYR A 418 20.17 4.74 26.24
C TYR A 418 19.23 4.89 27.45
N LYS A 419 19.81 4.94 28.64
CA LYS A 419 19.09 5.36 29.86
C LYS A 419 18.75 6.85 29.78
N ASN A 420 17.68 7.28 30.47
CA ASN A 420 17.24 8.68 30.52
C ASN A 420 16.90 9.30 29.15
N ALA A 421 16.69 8.47 28.11
CA ALA A 421 16.53 8.94 26.74
C ALA A 421 15.32 9.88 26.56
N TYR A 422 14.22 9.65 27.29
CA TYR A 422 13.04 10.51 27.22
C TYR A 422 13.34 11.95 27.65
N ASN A 423 14.03 12.13 28.77
CA ASN A 423 14.40 13.47 29.27
C ASN A 423 15.39 14.16 28.31
N GLU A 424 16.31 13.41 27.71
CA GLU A 424 17.20 13.93 26.68
C GLU A 424 16.46 14.34 25.40
N VAL A 425 15.41 13.62 25.00
CA VAL A 425 14.54 14.05 23.88
C VAL A 425 13.84 15.37 24.21
N LEU A 426 13.29 15.52 25.41
CA LEU A 426 12.68 16.78 25.84
C LEU A 426 13.67 17.95 25.84
N ASN A 427 14.89 17.71 26.34
CA ASN A 427 15.99 18.69 26.31
C ASN A 427 16.37 19.04 24.87
N PHE A 428 16.48 18.04 23.98
CA PHE A 428 16.79 18.24 22.58
C PHE A 428 15.73 19.11 21.89
N ILE A 429 14.44 18.85 22.12
CA ILE A 429 13.33 19.68 21.58
C ILE A 429 13.45 21.12 22.08
N LYS A 430 13.69 21.31 23.38
CA LYS A 430 13.81 22.63 24.01
C LYS A 430 14.96 23.45 23.43
N GLU A 431 16.13 22.82 23.22
CA GLU A 431 17.28 23.49 22.62
C GLU A 431 17.08 23.72 21.12
N ALA A 432 16.44 22.78 20.42
CA ALA A 432 16.20 22.88 18.97
C ALA A 432 15.38 24.12 18.63
N LYS A 433 14.33 24.40 19.40
CA LYS A 433 13.48 25.59 19.22
C LYS A 433 14.25 26.92 19.22
N LYS A 434 15.38 26.99 19.95
CA LYS A 434 16.18 28.22 20.05
C LYS A 434 17.03 28.47 18.80
N ILE A 435 17.25 27.45 17.98
CA ILE A 435 18.27 27.45 16.92
C ILE A 435 17.66 27.20 15.54
N ILE A 436 16.74 26.24 15.43
CA ILE A 436 16.12 25.82 14.18
C ILE A 436 14.83 26.60 13.94
N PRO A 437 14.60 27.13 12.72
CA PRO A 437 13.45 28.00 12.43
C PRO A 437 12.09 27.35 12.71
N ASP A 438 11.91 26.10 12.29
CA ASP A 438 10.68 25.34 12.49
C ASP A 438 10.96 24.03 13.23
N VAL A 439 10.30 23.83 14.37
CA VAL A 439 10.43 22.62 15.17
C VAL A 439 9.04 22.10 15.47
N SER A 440 8.83 20.83 15.16
CA SER A 440 7.62 20.10 15.50
C SER A 440 7.94 18.78 16.16
N VAL A 441 7.02 18.31 17.00
CA VAL A 441 7.06 16.97 17.57
C VAL A 441 6.00 16.09 16.92
N THR A 442 6.33 14.81 16.76
CA THR A 442 5.41 13.80 16.23
C THR A 442 5.09 12.75 17.28
N VAL A 443 3.84 12.29 17.26
CA VAL A 443 3.34 11.24 18.15
C VAL A 443 2.54 10.24 17.34
N VAL A 444 2.78 8.95 17.57
CA VAL A 444 1.99 7.88 16.97
C VAL A 444 0.81 7.51 17.88
N THR A 445 -0.35 7.18 17.31
CA THR A 445 -1.50 6.65 18.06
C THR A 445 -1.24 5.20 18.50
N ALA A 446 -0.38 4.99 19.49
CA ALA A 446 -0.09 3.67 20.05
C ALA A 446 -0.83 3.43 21.38
N GLU A 447 -1.05 2.17 21.71
CA GLU A 447 -1.74 1.77 22.94
C GLU A 447 -1.04 2.33 24.20
N GLY A 448 -1.82 2.98 25.06
CA GLY A 448 -1.36 3.63 26.29
C GLY A 448 -0.68 4.98 26.08
N VAL A 449 -0.66 5.53 24.85
CA VAL A 449 -0.20 6.90 24.60
C VAL A 449 -1.34 7.90 24.78
N ASP A 450 -1.22 8.77 25.77
CA ASP A 450 -2.13 9.91 25.98
C ASP A 450 -1.78 11.07 25.03
N ILE A 451 -2.53 11.19 23.93
CA ILE A 451 -2.28 12.17 22.86
C ILE A 451 -2.43 13.60 23.36
N GLU A 452 -3.40 13.87 24.23
CA GLU A 452 -3.64 15.22 24.76
C GLU A 452 -2.54 15.66 25.71
N LYS A 453 -2.00 14.75 26.54
CA LYS A 453 -0.80 15.08 27.33
C LYS A 453 0.42 15.32 26.45
N CYS A 454 0.62 14.54 25.38
CA CYS A 454 1.69 14.82 24.43
C CYS A 454 1.54 16.19 23.74
N ARG A 455 0.31 16.57 23.38
CA ARG A 455 0.01 17.89 22.81
C ARG A 455 0.35 19.00 23.79
N LYS A 456 -0.07 18.87 25.06
CA LYS A 456 0.30 19.82 26.12
C LYS A 456 1.82 19.95 26.30
N ILE A 457 2.59 18.87 26.14
CA ILE A 457 4.06 18.95 26.16
C ILE A 457 4.57 19.82 25.00
N ALA A 458 4.06 19.61 23.79
CA ALA A 458 4.42 20.42 22.63
C ALA A 458 4.07 21.90 22.83
N ASP A 459 2.87 22.19 23.34
CA ASP A 459 2.39 23.55 23.62
C ASP A 459 3.26 24.24 24.69
N ASN A 460 3.59 23.54 25.78
CA ASN A 460 4.46 24.05 26.84
C ASN A 460 5.89 24.34 26.35
N LEU A 461 6.39 23.52 25.44
CA LEU A 461 7.67 23.77 24.75
C LEU A 461 7.52 24.83 23.65
N GLY A 462 6.30 25.16 23.24
CA GLY A 462 5.92 26.05 22.15
C GLY A 462 6.51 25.63 20.81
N VAL A 463 6.33 24.35 20.47
CA VAL A 463 6.72 23.73 19.19
C VAL A 463 5.48 23.16 18.50
N GLY A 464 5.53 22.96 17.18
CA GLY A 464 4.41 22.36 16.44
C GLY A 464 4.11 20.92 16.90
N PHE A 465 2.87 20.47 16.72
CA PHE A 465 2.44 19.10 17.05
C PHE A 465 1.83 18.42 15.84
N ARG A 466 2.30 17.21 15.51
CA ARG A 466 1.72 16.37 14.45
C ARG A 466 1.38 14.98 14.97
N LEU A 467 0.12 14.62 14.84
CA LEU A 467 -0.36 13.27 15.11
C LEU A 467 -0.10 12.36 13.91
N ARG A 468 0.38 11.14 14.15
CA ARG A 468 0.50 10.07 13.16
C ARG A 468 -0.40 8.92 13.59
N LYS A 469 -1.27 8.45 12.70
CA LYS A 469 -2.02 7.22 12.95
C LYS A 469 -1.05 6.04 12.89
N LEU A 470 -1.21 5.08 13.78
CA LEU A 470 -0.49 3.80 13.72
C LEU A 470 -0.71 3.16 12.34
N ASP A 471 0.33 2.53 11.81
CA ASP A 471 0.37 1.87 10.50
C ASP A 471 0.15 2.78 9.28
N VAL A 472 0.01 4.10 9.48
CA VAL A 472 0.04 5.10 8.42
C VAL A 472 1.41 5.77 8.41
N VAL A 473 2.28 5.35 7.48
CA VAL A 473 3.65 5.84 7.34
C VAL A 473 3.77 6.74 6.10
N GLY A 474 4.47 7.87 6.23
CA GLY A 474 4.61 8.91 5.19
C GLY A 474 4.06 10.25 5.65
#